data_AF-A0A329L4Y0-F1
#
_entry.id   AF-A0A329L4Y0-F1
#
_cell.length_a   1.000
_cell.length_b   1.000
_cell.length_c   1.000
_cell.angle_alpha   90.00
_cell.angle_beta   90.00
_cell.angle_gamma   90.00
#
_symmetry.space_group_name_H-M   'P 1'
#
loop_
_entity.id
_entity.type
_entity.pdbx_description
1 polymer ?
#
loop_
_entity_poly.entity_id
_entity_poly.type
_entity_poly.pdbx_seq_one_letter_code
_entity_poly.pdbx_strand_id
1 'polypeptide(L)'
;MMAELVTELDEVVVNVKQFNADLANGEYIEGKLIAEKLSEFKHWYYISELDMFGPSKYIGYKTMICKDYSVYNDGRETEKVLKKWFMILAEDDSLYTSLWVKLNDLHYEHGKNLRKNAEIHILK
;
A
#
# COMPACT_ATOMS: atom_id res chain seq x y z
N MET A 1 17.22 -14.93 -1.66
CA MET A 1 15.95 -15.55 -2.10
C MET A 1 15.25 -14.54 -3.00
N MET A 2 14.74 -14.95 -4.16
CA MET A 2 13.99 -14.03 -5.02
C MET A 2 12.55 -13.93 -4.51
N ALA A 3 12.05 -12.71 -4.38
CA ALA A 3 10.68 -12.42 -4.01
C ALA A 3 9.71 -12.88 -5.11
N GLU A 4 8.66 -13.62 -4.75
CA GLU A 4 7.60 -14.00 -5.68
C GLU A 4 6.50 -12.93 -5.75
N LEU A 5 6.04 -12.60 -6.96
CA LEU A 5 4.95 -11.65 -7.15
C LEU A 5 3.60 -12.34 -6.98
N VAL A 6 2.60 -11.59 -6.49
CA VAL A 6 1.23 -12.07 -6.42
C VAL A 6 0.68 -12.46 -7.80
N THR A 7 -0.13 -13.50 -7.83
CA THR A 7 -0.79 -14.01 -9.05
C THR A 7 -2.29 -13.84 -9.01
N GLU A 8 -2.86 -13.61 -7.82
CA GLU A 8 -4.30 -13.55 -7.57
C GLU A 8 -4.67 -12.30 -6.76
N LEU A 9 -5.89 -11.79 -6.96
CA LEU A 9 -6.39 -10.62 -6.22
C LEU A 9 -6.51 -10.92 -4.73
N ASP A 10 -6.88 -12.15 -4.36
CA ASP A 10 -7.04 -12.54 -2.95
C ASP A 10 -5.73 -12.41 -2.17
N GLU A 11 -4.58 -12.67 -2.80
CA GLU A 11 -3.26 -12.44 -2.18
C GLU A 11 -3.03 -10.95 -1.89
N VAL A 12 -3.44 -10.06 -2.81
CA VAL A 12 -3.38 -8.60 -2.61
C VAL A 12 -4.29 -8.18 -1.46
N VAL A 13 -5.52 -8.69 -1.41
CA VAL A 13 -6.51 -8.42 -0.35
C VAL A 13 -5.95 -8.84 1.02
N VAL A 14 -5.34 -10.02 1.10
CA VAL A 14 -4.66 -10.51 2.32
C VAL A 14 -3.51 -9.57 2.71
N ASN A 15 -2.67 -9.17 1.77
CA ASN A 15 -1.55 -8.29 2.05
C ASN A 15 -1.98 -6.87 2.48
N VAL A 16 -3.08 -6.32 1.92
CA VAL A 16 -3.65 -5.05 2.37
C VAL A 16 -4.09 -5.14 3.83
N LYS A 17 -4.79 -6.22 4.21
CA LYS A 17 -5.18 -6.44 5.61
C LYS A 17 -3.96 -6.55 6.53
N GLN A 18 -2.95 -7.32 6.11
CA GLN A 18 -1.73 -7.49 6.88
C GLN A 18 -0.99 -6.16 7.07
N PHE A 19 -0.83 -5.36 6.01
CA PHE A 19 -0.21 -4.04 6.09
C PHE A 19 -0.90 -3.15 7.13
N ASN A 20 -2.23 -3.07 7.13
CA ASN A 20 -2.97 -2.24 8.06
C ASN A 20 -2.90 -2.79 9.50
N ALA A 21 -2.87 -4.11 9.67
CA ALA A 21 -2.65 -4.73 10.98
C ALA A 21 -1.24 -4.44 11.53
N ASP A 22 -0.22 -4.55 10.69
CA ASP A 22 1.18 -4.25 11.07
C ASP A 22 1.34 -2.77 11.43
N LEU A 23 0.68 -1.90 10.66
CA LEU A 23 0.72 -0.46 10.88
C LEU A 23 -0.01 -0.03 12.17
N ALA A 24 -1.14 -0.69 12.50
CA ALA A 24 -1.85 -0.50 13.77
C ALA A 24 -1.03 -0.98 14.98
N ASN A 25 -0.17 -1.99 14.80
CA ASN A 25 0.70 -2.55 15.83
C ASN A 25 2.01 -1.75 16.02
N GLY A 26 1.94 -0.42 15.96
CA GLY A 26 3.09 0.50 16.00
C GLY A 26 3.96 0.46 17.28
N GLU A 27 3.58 -0.33 18.27
CA GLU A 27 4.41 -0.60 19.46
C GLU A 27 5.53 -1.62 19.18
N TYR A 28 5.32 -2.52 18.22
CA TYR A 28 6.31 -3.52 17.80
C TYR A 28 7.30 -2.93 16.78
N ILE A 29 8.53 -3.48 16.76
CA ILE A 29 9.61 -3.03 15.87
C ILE A 29 9.15 -2.99 14.40
N GLU A 30 8.37 -3.99 14.01
CA GLU A 30 7.82 -4.15 12.67
C GLU A 30 6.88 -2.99 12.28
N GLY A 31 5.89 -2.66 13.10
CA GLY A 31 4.99 -1.53 12.85
C GLY A 31 5.73 -0.19 12.75
N LYS A 32 6.78 0.02 13.57
CA LYS A 32 7.63 1.22 13.49
C LYS A 32 8.39 1.32 12.18
N LEU A 33 8.96 0.21 11.70
CA LEU A 33 9.69 0.17 10.44
C LEU A 33 8.79 0.50 9.25
N ILE A 34 7.56 -0.02 9.22
CA ILE A 34 6.60 0.33 8.15
C ILE A 34 6.16 1.79 8.25
N ALA A 35 5.85 2.26 9.47
CA ALA A 35 5.47 3.66 9.70
C ALA A 35 6.55 4.63 9.20
N GLU A 36 7.83 4.32 9.43
CA GLU A 36 8.97 5.10 8.92
C GLU A 36 9.00 5.20 7.39
N LYS A 37 8.51 4.18 6.70
CA LYS A 37 8.50 4.08 5.24
C LYS A 37 7.28 4.71 4.56
N LEU A 38 6.24 5.10 5.30
CA LEU A 38 5.01 5.66 4.72
C LEU A 38 5.29 6.79 3.71
N SER A 39 6.13 7.76 4.09
CA SER A 39 6.49 8.90 3.23
C SER A 39 7.37 8.52 2.02
N GLU A 40 7.83 7.27 1.89
CA GLU A 40 8.58 6.79 0.73
C GLU A 40 7.64 6.24 -0.37
N PHE A 41 6.42 5.83 -0.03
CA PHE A 41 5.51 5.20 -0.98
C PHE A 41 4.84 6.21 -1.90
N LYS A 42 4.96 5.98 -3.21
CA LYS A 42 4.31 6.77 -4.25
C LYS A 42 2.95 6.18 -4.64
N HIS A 43 2.89 4.87 -4.88
CA HIS A 43 1.70 4.20 -5.42
C HIS A 43 0.91 3.50 -4.32
N TRP A 44 -0.33 3.93 -4.13
CA TRP A 44 -1.26 3.47 -3.09
C TRP A 44 -2.49 2.83 -3.72
N TYR A 45 -2.89 1.67 -3.23
CA TYR A 45 -3.98 0.87 -3.79
C TYR A 45 -5.08 0.75 -2.76
N TYR A 46 -6.27 1.19 -3.11
CA TYR A 46 -7.43 1.23 -2.26
C TYR A 46 -8.42 0.12 -2.64
N ILE A 47 -8.90 -0.61 -1.63
CA ILE A 47 -9.94 -1.64 -1.79
C ILE A 47 -11.18 -1.18 -1.03
N SER A 48 -12.25 -0.89 -1.77
CA SER A 48 -13.48 -0.29 -1.24
C SER A 48 -14.21 -1.17 -0.23
N GLU A 49 -14.19 -2.48 -0.45
CA GLU A 49 -14.81 -3.51 0.38
C GLU A 49 -14.13 -3.66 1.74
N LEU A 50 -12.86 -3.28 1.82
CA LEU A 50 -12.09 -3.26 3.04
C LEU A 50 -12.02 -1.86 3.67
N ASP A 51 -12.30 -0.82 2.89
CA ASP A 51 -12.05 0.57 3.25
C ASP A 51 -10.58 0.78 3.69
N MET A 52 -9.63 0.19 2.95
CA MET A 52 -8.21 0.14 3.33
C MET A 52 -7.27 0.43 2.15
N PHE A 53 -6.09 0.98 2.48
CA PHE A 53 -4.99 1.23 1.55
C PHE A 53 -3.86 0.22 1.74
N GLY A 54 -3.13 -0.07 0.66
CA GLY A 54 -1.82 -0.73 0.73
C GLY A 54 -0.85 -0.16 -0.32
N PRO A 55 0.44 0.00 -0.01
CA PRO A 55 1.41 0.50 -0.97
C PRO A 55 1.89 -0.61 -1.92
N SER A 56 2.25 -0.24 -3.16
CA SER A 56 2.64 -1.21 -4.23
C SER A 56 3.66 -2.26 -3.78
N LYS A 57 4.68 -1.82 -3.04
CA LYS A 57 5.77 -2.69 -2.58
C LYS A 57 5.32 -3.70 -1.53
N TYR A 58 4.28 -3.40 -0.74
CA TYR A 58 3.81 -4.29 0.31
C TYR A 58 2.84 -5.34 -0.22
N ILE A 59 1.98 -4.93 -1.14
CA ILE A 59 0.86 -5.77 -1.56
C ILE A 59 1.15 -6.62 -2.80
N GLY A 60 2.21 -6.29 -3.55
CA GLY A 60 2.54 -6.95 -4.81
C GLY A 60 3.41 -8.19 -4.71
N TYR A 61 3.91 -8.54 -3.52
CA TYR A 61 4.70 -9.75 -3.29
C TYR A 61 3.91 -10.78 -2.47
N LYS A 62 4.12 -12.07 -2.75
CA LYS A 62 3.56 -13.16 -1.93
C LYS A 62 4.19 -13.17 -0.55
N THR A 63 3.40 -13.60 0.44
CA THR A 63 3.87 -13.86 1.82
C THR A 63 4.66 -12.69 2.41
N MET A 64 4.18 -11.46 2.20
CA MET A 64 4.85 -10.28 2.72
C MET A 64 4.56 -10.13 4.21
N ILE A 65 5.58 -10.37 5.04
CA ILE A 65 5.60 -10.01 6.45
C ILE A 65 6.62 -8.90 6.65
N CYS A 66 6.35 -7.98 7.59
CA CYS A 66 7.18 -6.79 7.82
C CYS A 66 8.69 -7.10 7.95
N LYS A 67 9.03 -8.25 8.53
CA LYS A 67 10.41 -8.73 8.73
C LYS A 67 11.23 -8.83 7.43
N ASP A 68 10.58 -9.06 6.29
CA ASP A 68 11.24 -9.26 5.01
C ASP A 68 11.32 -7.97 4.17
N TYR A 69 10.71 -6.86 4.61
CA TYR A 69 10.63 -5.61 3.84
C TYR A 69 12.00 -5.09 3.33
N SER A 70 13.08 -5.35 4.07
CA SER A 70 14.46 -4.98 3.70
C SER A 70 15.04 -5.73 2.50
N VAL A 71 14.40 -6.81 2.03
CA VAL A 71 14.91 -7.70 0.97
C VAL A 71 14.31 -7.35 -0.41
N TYR A 72 13.25 -6.55 -0.48
CA TYR A 72 12.50 -6.28 -1.71
C TYR A 72 12.97 -5.00 -2.41
N ASN A 73 13.72 -5.17 -3.50
CA ASN A 73 14.52 -4.09 -4.10
C ASN A 73 13.82 -3.22 -5.17
N ASP A 74 12.71 -3.65 -5.81
CA ASP A 74 12.08 -2.84 -6.89
C ASP A 74 10.54 -2.81 -6.82
N GLY A 75 9.95 -1.61 -6.83
CA GLY A 75 8.50 -1.41 -6.88
C GLY A 75 7.92 -1.45 -8.29
N ARG A 76 8.76 -1.36 -9.33
CA ARG A 76 8.31 -1.36 -10.73
C ARG A 76 7.72 -2.71 -11.16
N GLU A 77 8.19 -3.80 -10.58
CA GLU A 77 7.67 -5.15 -10.88
C GLU A 77 6.29 -5.37 -10.23
N THR A 78 6.06 -4.86 -9.02
CA THR A 78 4.75 -4.98 -8.36
C THR A 78 3.70 -4.14 -9.07
N GLU A 79 4.03 -2.93 -9.52
CA GLU A 79 3.13 -2.09 -10.30
C GLU A 79 2.66 -2.75 -11.60
N LYS A 80 3.54 -3.48 -12.31
CA LYS A 80 3.16 -4.23 -13.52
C LYS A 80 2.10 -5.30 -13.24
N VAL A 81 2.25 -6.01 -12.12
CA VAL A 81 1.31 -7.07 -11.73
C VAL A 81 0.00 -6.48 -11.24
N LEU A 82 0.04 -5.45 -10.41
CA LEU A 82 -1.16 -4.85 -9.81
C LEU A 82 -2.07 -4.17 -10.85
N LYS A 83 -1.51 -3.68 -11.96
CA LYS A 83 -2.29 -3.17 -13.12
C LYS A 83 -3.26 -4.17 -13.72
N LYS A 84 -3.17 -5.47 -13.39
CA LYS A 84 -4.18 -6.47 -13.76
C LYS A 84 -5.55 -6.11 -13.15
N TRP A 85 -5.56 -5.71 -11.87
CA TRP A 85 -6.79 -5.51 -11.09
C TRP A 85 -7.10 -4.05 -10.80
N PHE A 86 -6.09 -3.17 -10.84
CA PHE A 86 -6.26 -1.77 -10.46
C PHE A 86 -6.05 -0.81 -11.63
N MET A 87 -6.60 0.39 -11.49
CA MET A 87 -6.38 1.54 -12.35
C MET A 87 -6.07 2.79 -11.52
N ILE A 88 -5.33 3.73 -12.08
CA ILE A 88 -5.07 5.03 -11.44
C ILE A 88 -6.39 5.80 -11.35
N LEU A 89 -6.69 6.32 -10.16
CA LEU A 89 -7.81 7.22 -9.94
C LEU A 89 -7.45 8.61 -10.47
N ALA A 90 -8.25 9.12 -11.40
CA ALA A 90 -8.05 10.46 -11.96
C ALA A 90 -8.39 11.54 -10.92
N GLU A 91 -7.69 12.69 -10.97
CA GLU A 91 -7.89 13.78 -10.00
C GLU A 91 -9.27 14.45 -10.11
N ASP A 92 -9.92 14.34 -11.27
CA ASP A 92 -11.27 14.86 -11.53
C ASP A 92 -12.38 13.88 -11.13
N ASP A 93 -12.03 12.66 -10.70
CA ASP A 93 -13.01 11.71 -10.18
C ASP A 93 -13.57 12.19 -8.83
N SER A 94 -14.88 12.04 -8.65
CA SER A 94 -15.60 12.39 -7.41
C SER A 94 -15.03 11.72 -6.14
N LEU A 95 -14.41 10.54 -6.26
CA LEU A 95 -13.80 9.82 -5.13
C LEU A 95 -12.40 10.32 -4.77
N TYR A 96 -11.75 11.08 -5.67
CA TYR A 96 -10.35 11.45 -5.49
C TYR A 96 -10.12 12.22 -4.20
N THR A 97 -10.91 13.28 -3.98
CA THR A 97 -10.73 14.15 -2.81
C THR A 97 -10.92 13.40 -1.49
N SER A 98 -11.93 12.53 -1.39
CA SER A 98 -12.21 11.79 -0.16
C SER A 98 -11.12 10.75 0.12
N LEU A 99 -10.66 10.03 -0.90
CA LEU A 99 -9.59 9.05 -0.74
C LEU A 99 -8.23 9.71 -0.47
N TRP A 100 -7.97 10.88 -1.04
CA TRP A 100 -6.77 11.67 -0.74
C TRP A 100 -6.74 12.11 0.73
N VAL A 101 -7.84 12.69 1.23
CA VAL A 101 -7.96 13.08 2.64
C VAL A 101 -7.74 11.88 3.54
N LYS A 102 -8.40 10.75 3.25
CA LYS A 102 -8.24 9.53 4.04
C LYS A 102 -6.80 9.01 4.05
N LEU A 103 -6.13 8.98 2.90
CA LEU A 103 -4.74 8.55 2.81
C LEU A 103 -3.80 9.50 3.56
N ASN A 104 -4.09 10.80 3.51
CA ASN A 104 -3.34 11.80 4.25
C ASN A 104 -3.54 11.65 5.77
N ASP A 105 -4.77 11.40 6.22
CA ASP A 105 -5.09 11.18 7.63
C ASP A 105 -4.37 9.93 8.16
N LEU A 106 -4.35 8.83 7.39
CA LEU A 106 -3.54 7.65 7.70
C LEU A 106 -2.08 8.02 7.93
N HIS A 107 -1.47 8.86 7.08
CA HIS A 107 -0.08 9.28 7.30
C HIS A 107 0.07 10.14 8.56
N TYR A 108 -0.87 11.05 8.77
CA TYR A 108 -0.85 11.98 9.90
C TYR A 108 -0.94 11.25 11.25
N GLU A 109 -1.76 10.21 11.35
CA GLU A 109 -1.88 9.35 12.53
C GLU A 109 -0.55 8.69 12.94
N HIS A 110 0.36 8.49 11.98
CA HIS A 110 1.70 7.95 12.21
C HIS A 110 2.80 9.02 12.24
N GLY A 111 2.43 10.31 12.32
CA GLY A 111 3.38 11.43 12.33
C GLY A 111 4.16 11.57 11.03
N LYS A 112 3.57 11.17 9.90
CA LYS A 112 4.17 11.20 8.57
C LYS A 112 3.38 12.14 7.65
N ASN A 113 4.05 12.54 6.57
CA ASN A 113 3.43 13.32 5.50
C ASN A 113 3.23 12.43 4.27
N LEU A 114 2.07 12.53 3.64
CA LEU A 114 1.84 11.96 2.32
C LEU A 114 2.72 12.68 1.28
N ARG A 115 3.26 11.91 0.32
CA ARG A 115 4.02 12.49 -0.79
C ARG A 115 3.11 13.36 -1.66
N LYS A 116 3.58 14.54 -2.05
CA LYS A 116 2.84 15.46 -2.94
C LYS A 116 2.48 14.84 -4.30
N ASN A 117 3.27 13.86 -4.75
CA ASN A 117 3.07 13.14 -6.00
C ASN A 117 2.62 11.69 -5.79
N ALA A 118 1.96 11.41 -4.65
CA ALA A 118 1.32 10.12 -4.43
C ALA A 118 0.23 9.88 -5.49
N GLU A 119 0.07 8.64 -5.88
CA GLU A 119 -0.97 8.20 -6.81
C GLU A 119 -1.87 7.18 -6.12
N ILE A 120 -3.18 7.40 -6.23
CA ILE A 120 -4.19 6.48 -5.72
C ILE A 120 -4.67 5.59 -6.86
N HIS A 121 -4.75 4.30 -6.59
CA HIS A 121 -5.20 3.25 -7.50
C HIS A 121 -6.43 2.60 -6.88
N ILE A 122 -7.45 2.33 -7.68
CA ILE A 122 -8.70 1.66 -7.27
C ILE A 122 -8.93 0.41 -8.11
N LEU A 123 -9.73 -0.53 -7.60
CA LEU A 123 -10.16 -1.70 -8.37
C LEU A 123 -10.94 -1.28 -9.63
N LYS A 124 -10.75 -2.04 -10.71
CA LYS A 124 -11.46 -1.87 -11.98
C LYS A 124 -12.91 -2.33 -11.92
#